data_AF-A0A5Q4DYK2-F1
#
_entry.id   AF-A0A5Q4DYK2-F1
#
_cell.length_a   1.000
_cell.length_b   1.000
_cell.length_c   1.000
_cell.angle_alpha   90.00
_cell.angle_beta   90.00
_cell.angle_gamma   90.00
#
_symmetry.space_group_name_H-M   'P 1'
#
loop_
_entity.id
_entity.type
_entity.pdbx_description
1 polymer ?
#
loop_
_entity_poly.entity_id
_entity_poly.type
_entity_poly.pdbx_seq_one_letter_code
_entity_poly.pdbx_strand_id
1 'polypeptide(L)'
;MKKTFTAILGATMLTAPMAMADDWPTRPLTMVIGFAPGGSTDIQGRVLANVMEEYLGQPVNVVNQPGGGSAVAFTRLTNVEPDGYTFLFGGTTALTFTPIITEVEYEIDDFEYLAAVALGQNAIVTSAEQPFSTFDEIIAYGKENQMTYAQQTPLDEA
;
A
#
# COMPACT_ATOMS: atom_id res chain seq x y z
N MET A 1 58.23 14.37 -48.21
CA MET A 1 57.16 13.68 -48.96
C MET A 1 55.93 13.60 -48.06
N LYS A 2 54.92 14.41 -48.33
CA LYS A 2 53.70 14.56 -47.50
C LYS A 2 52.70 13.46 -47.89
N LYS A 3 52.30 12.61 -46.95
CA LYS A 3 51.19 11.66 -47.14
C LYS A 3 49.94 12.24 -46.49
N THR A 4 49.04 12.76 -47.31
CA THR A 4 47.71 13.25 -46.92
C THR A 4 46.82 12.04 -46.66
N PHE A 5 46.38 11.85 -45.41
CA PHE A 5 45.35 10.87 -45.05
C PHE A 5 44.00 11.60 -45.07
N THR A 6 43.22 11.37 -46.12
CA THR A 6 41.85 11.90 -46.23
C THR A 6 40.95 11.05 -45.34
N ALA A 7 40.54 11.59 -44.19
CA ALA A 7 39.54 10.98 -43.33
C ALA A 7 38.15 11.15 -43.97
N ILE A 8 37.52 10.04 -44.39
CA ILE A 8 36.11 10.02 -44.79
C ILE A 8 35.29 10.00 -43.51
N LEU A 9 34.71 11.15 -43.16
CA LEU A 9 33.76 11.28 -42.06
C LEU A 9 32.41 10.70 -42.54
N GLY A 10 32.21 9.40 -42.32
CA GLY A 10 30.91 8.77 -42.53
C GLY A 10 29.92 9.28 -41.48
N ALA A 11 28.97 10.12 -41.92
CA ALA A 11 27.86 10.56 -41.09
C ALA A 11 26.88 9.39 -40.89
N THR A 12 27.15 8.55 -39.89
CA THR A 12 26.17 7.58 -39.40
C THR A 12 25.11 8.36 -38.63
N MET A 13 24.00 8.68 -39.30
CA MET A 13 22.79 9.13 -38.60
C MET A 13 22.36 7.99 -37.67
N LEU A 14 22.69 8.09 -36.38
CA LEU A 14 22.03 7.30 -35.36
C LEU A 14 20.56 7.75 -35.32
N THR A 15 19.69 7.00 -35.98
CA THR A 15 18.26 7.04 -35.71
C THR A 15 18.09 6.44 -34.30
N ALA A 16 18.08 7.29 -33.29
CA ALA A 16 17.64 6.88 -31.96
C ALA A 16 16.22 6.31 -32.10
N PRO A 17 15.93 5.09 -31.61
CA PRO A 17 14.55 4.62 -31.58
C PRO A 17 13.73 5.62 -30.78
N MET A 18 12.70 6.16 -31.43
CA MET A 18 11.71 6.98 -30.78
C MET A 18 11.03 6.06 -29.76
N ALA A 19 11.34 6.22 -28.48
CA ALA A 19 10.60 5.55 -27.42
C ALA A 19 9.15 6.04 -27.52
N MET A 20 8.29 5.23 -28.15
CA MET A 20 6.86 5.40 -27.98
C MET A 20 6.62 5.06 -26.52
N ALA A 21 6.06 6.01 -25.77
CA ALA A 21 5.56 5.68 -24.44
C ALA A 21 4.59 4.51 -24.62
N ASP A 22 4.87 3.38 -23.98
CA ASP A 22 3.91 2.29 -23.98
C ASP A 22 2.63 2.82 -23.33
N ASP A 23 1.48 2.56 -23.96
CA ASP A 23 0.16 2.94 -23.46
C ASP A 23 -0.15 2.15 -22.17
N TRP A 24 0.41 2.59 -21.04
CA TRP A 24 0.14 1.99 -19.75
C TRP A 24 -1.20 2.54 -19.19
N PRO A 25 -2.08 1.69 -18.64
CA PRO A 25 -2.01 0.23 -18.56
C PRO A 25 -2.61 -0.50 -19.79
N THR A 26 -1.99 -1.60 -20.22
CA THR A 26 -2.46 -2.45 -21.35
C THR A 26 -3.21 -3.72 -20.92
N ARG A 27 -3.24 -3.99 -19.61
CA ARG A 27 -3.86 -5.19 -19.02
C ARG A 27 -4.42 -4.86 -17.62
N PRO A 28 -5.25 -5.73 -17.03
CA PRO A 28 -5.79 -5.51 -15.69
C PRO A 28 -4.70 -5.31 -14.64
N LEU A 29 -4.98 -4.43 -13.68
CA LEU A 29 -4.12 -4.18 -12.52
C LEU A 29 -4.59 -5.03 -11.33
N THR A 30 -3.71 -5.19 -10.35
CA THR A 30 -3.99 -5.87 -9.08
C THR A 30 -3.75 -4.90 -7.92
N MET A 31 -4.80 -4.64 -7.15
CA MET A 31 -4.74 -3.92 -5.89
C MET A 31 -4.72 -4.92 -4.74
N VAL A 32 -3.61 -5.00 -4.01
CA VAL A 32 -3.47 -5.85 -2.82
C VAL A 32 -3.95 -5.08 -1.59
N ILE A 33 -4.74 -5.72 -0.72
CA ILE A 33 -5.19 -5.16 0.57
C ILE A 33 -4.78 -6.11 1.69
N GLY A 34 -4.01 -5.62 2.66
CA GLY A 34 -3.47 -6.42 3.78
C GLY A 34 -4.44 -6.81 4.89
N PHE A 35 -5.75 -6.64 4.66
CA PHE A 35 -6.82 -6.87 5.64
C PHE A 35 -7.91 -7.78 5.08
N ALA A 36 -8.70 -8.38 5.98
CA ALA A 36 -9.80 -9.25 5.62
C ALA A 36 -10.88 -8.50 4.79
N PRO A 37 -11.58 -9.20 3.87
CA PRO A 37 -12.67 -8.62 3.09
C PRO A 37 -13.79 -8.05 3.98
N GLY A 38 -14.45 -6.99 3.52
CA GLY A 38 -15.57 -6.35 4.23
C GLY A 38 -15.17 -5.36 5.32
N GLY A 39 -13.88 -5.23 5.64
CA GLY A 39 -13.36 -4.17 6.50
C GLY A 39 -13.38 -2.79 5.83
N SER A 40 -13.12 -1.73 6.61
CA SER A 40 -13.11 -0.35 6.11
C SER A 40 -12.14 -0.13 4.95
N THR A 41 -10.93 -0.71 5.02
CA THR A 41 -9.93 -0.64 3.94
C THR A 41 -10.40 -1.35 2.68
N ASP A 42 -11.05 -2.51 2.80
CA ASP A 42 -11.56 -3.27 1.65
C ASP A 42 -12.66 -2.49 0.92
N ILE A 43 -13.60 -1.91 1.68
CA ILE A 43 -14.68 -1.08 1.12
C ILE A 43 -14.11 0.13 0.38
N GLN A 44 -13.16 0.84 1.00
CA GLN A 44 -12.49 1.98 0.36
C GLN A 44 -11.73 1.57 -0.91
N GLY A 45 -10.97 0.47 -0.85
CA GLY A 45 -10.19 -0.03 -1.97
C GLY A 45 -11.06 -0.45 -3.15
N ARG A 46 -12.22 -1.06 -2.91
CA ARG A 46 -13.18 -1.41 -3.98
C ARG A 46 -13.81 -0.19 -4.63
N VAL A 47 -14.15 0.84 -3.84
CA VAL A 47 -14.63 2.11 -4.39
C VAL A 47 -13.54 2.75 -5.26
N LEU A 48 -12.30 2.79 -4.78
CA LEU A 48 -11.16 3.31 -5.52
C LEU A 48 -10.91 2.51 -6.81
N ALA A 49 -10.93 1.18 -6.75
CA ALA A 49 -10.73 0.30 -7.90
C ALA A 49 -11.75 0.58 -9.01
N ASN A 50 -13.02 0.75 -8.67
CA ASN A 50 -14.06 1.11 -9.64
C ASN A 50 -13.78 2.45 -10.32
N VAL A 51 -13.41 3.47 -9.54
CA VAL A 51 -13.04 4.78 -10.09
C VAL A 51 -11.81 4.64 -11.00
N MET A 52 -10.77 3.93 -10.56
CA MET A 52 -9.57 3.71 -11.36
C MET A 52 -9.90 3.01 -12.69
N GLU A 53 -10.78 2.00 -12.69
CA GLU A 53 -11.21 1.33 -13.92
C GLU A 53 -11.86 2.30 -14.91
N GLU A 54 -12.71 3.23 -14.44
CA GLU A 54 -13.31 4.26 -15.30
C GLU A 54 -12.27 5.18 -15.95
N TYR A 55 -11.21 5.54 -15.23
CA TYR A 55 -10.17 6.45 -15.74
C TYR A 55 -9.10 5.74 -16.57
N LEU A 56 -8.75 4.51 -16.22
CA LEU A 56 -7.65 3.75 -16.83
C LEU A 56 -8.11 2.87 -17.99
N GLY A 57 -9.42 2.56 -18.07
CA GLY A 57 -9.96 1.65 -19.09
C GLY A 57 -9.51 0.20 -18.93
N GLN A 58 -8.90 -0.15 -17.80
CA GLN A 58 -8.48 -1.50 -17.44
C GLN A 58 -9.05 -1.87 -16.06
N PRO A 59 -9.52 -3.11 -15.86
CA PRO A 59 -10.01 -3.57 -14.57
C PRO A 59 -8.95 -3.48 -13.48
N VAL A 60 -9.36 -3.15 -12.25
CA VAL A 60 -8.51 -3.20 -11.06
C VAL A 60 -9.00 -4.29 -10.13
N ASN A 61 -8.30 -5.42 -10.10
CA ASN A 61 -8.66 -6.57 -9.29
C ASN A 61 -8.21 -6.40 -7.84
N VAL A 62 -9.18 -6.36 -6.92
CA VAL A 62 -8.89 -6.29 -5.47
C VAL A 62 -8.62 -7.68 -4.90
N VAL A 63 -7.44 -7.86 -4.30
CA VAL A 63 -6.99 -9.11 -3.66
C VAL A 63 -6.67 -8.87 -2.20
N ASN A 64 -7.46 -9.47 -1.31
CA ASN A 64 -7.21 -9.42 0.14
C ASN A 64 -6.15 -10.45 0.55
N GLN A 65 -5.14 -10.01 1.29
CA GLN A 65 -4.05 -10.84 1.81
C GLN A 65 -3.76 -10.48 3.28
N PRO A 66 -4.60 -10.94 4.22
CA PRO A 66 -4.46 -10.63 5.63
C PRO A 66 -3.28 -11.36 6.28
N GLY A 67 -2.78 -10.80 7.38
CA GLY A 67 -1.78 -11.43 8.25
C GLY A 67 -0.78 -10.42 8.84
N GLY A 68 -0.44 -10.56 10.13
CA GLY A 68 0.60 -9.76 10.80
C GLY A 68 0.41 -8.25 10.68
N GLY A 69 -0.83 -7.74 10.83
CA GLY A 69 -1.09 -6.29 10.67
C GLY A 69 -0.78 -5.75 9.27
N SER A 70 -0.97 -6.57 8.23
CA SER A 70 -0.58 -6.36 6.81
C SER A 70 0.87 -6.67 6.46
N ALA A 71 1.73 -7.12 7.39
CA ALA A 71 3.11 -7.49 7.08
C ALA A 71 3.22 -8.48 5.91
N VAL A 72 2.34 -9.49 5.87
CA VAL A 72 2.31 -10.50 4.80
C VAL A 72 2.05 -9.90 3.42
N ALA A 73 1.23 -8.84 3.34
CA ALA A 73 0.93 -8.18 2.07
C ALA A 73 2.10 -7.29 1.60
N PHE A 74 2.74 -6.58 2.52
CA PHE A 74 3.91 -5.74 2.23
C PHE A 74 5.14 -6.59 1.83
N THR A 75 5.44 -7.66 2.57
CA THR A 75 6.49 -8.63 2.19
C THR A 75 6.22 -9.26 0.82
N ARG A 76 4.95 -9.55 0.48
CA ARG A 76 4.67 -10.05 -0.88
C ARG A 76 4.97 -8.99 -1.92
N LEU A 77 4.62 -7.72 -1.67
CA LEU A 77 4.79 -6.65 -2.65
C LEU A 77 6.27 -6.45 -3.01
N THR A 78 7.21 -6.59 -2.06
CA THR A 78 8.65 -6.52 -2.35
C THR A 78 9.15 -7.62 -3.30
N ASN A 79 8.39 -8.72 -3.41
CA ASN A 79 8.69 -9.85 -4.29
C ASN A 79 7.96 -9.79 -5.65
N VAL A 80 7.17 -8.75 -5.91
CA VAL A 80 6.46 -8.57 -7.19
C VAL A 80 7.34 -7.82 -8.19
N GLU A 81 7.16 -8.09 -9.48
CA GLU A 81 7.80 -7.34 -10.55
C GLU A 81 7.38 -5.85 -10.48
N PRO A 82 8.32 -4.90 -10.46
CA PRO A 82 8.03 -3.47 -10.34
C PRO A 82 7.57 -2.87 -11.69
N ASP A 83 6.55 -3.47 -12.31
CA ASP A 83 6.01 -3.13 -13.63
C ASP A 83 4.78 -2.21 -13.58
N GLY A 84 4.37 -1.81 -12.37
CA GLY A 84 3.21 -0.95 -12.11
C GLY A 84 1.85 -1.66 -12.15
N TYR A 85 1.78 -2.97 -12.44
CA TYR A 85 0.50 -3.69 -12.51
C TYR A 85 0.05 -4.30 -11.18
N THR A 86 0.92 -4.29 -10.16
CA THR A 86 0.55 -4.69 -8.80
C THR A 86 0.95 -3.58 -7.85
N PHE A 87 0.01 -3.17 -7.01
CA PHE A 87 0.22 -2.16 -5.98
C PHE A 87 -0.59 -2.52 -4.75
N LEU A 88 -0.26 -1.92 -3.61
CA LEU A 88 -0.95 -2.14 -2.35
C LEU A 88 -1.75 -0.91 -1.96
N PHE A 89 -2.99 -1.14 -1.52
CA PHE A 89 -3.83 -0.14 -0.87
C PHE A 89 -4.03 -0.53 0.59
N GLY A 90 -3.62 0.35 1.50
CA GLY A 90 -3.63 0.04 2.92
C GLY A 90 -3.18 1.21 3.79
N GLY A 91 -3.23 0.99 5.11
CA GLY A 91 -2.79 1.97 6.10
C GLY A 91 -1.28 2.00 6.25
N THR A 92 -0.72 3.19 6.48
CA THR A 92 0.71 3.41 6.72
C THR A 92 1.23 2.73 7.97
N THR A 93 0.35 2.36 8.92
CA THR A 93 0.72 1.64 10.16
C THR A 93 1.55 0.40 9.89
N ALA A 94 1.29 -0.30 8.79
CA ALA A 94 2.06 -1.49 8.40
C ALA A 94 3.52 -1.16 8.04
N LEU A 95 3.82 0.04 7.57
CA LEU A 95 5.16 0.50 7.25
C LEU A 95 5.86 1.20 8.43
N THR A 96 5.10 1.89 9.27
CA THR A 96 5.68 2.75 10.32
C THR A 96 5.70 2.10 11.71
N PHE A 97 4.78 1.17 11.99
CA PHE A 97 4.60 0.62 13.33
C PHE A 97 4.87 -0.88 13.38
N THR A 98 4.36 -1.66 12.42
CA THR A 98 4.59 -3.11 12.39
C THR A 98 6.07 -3.50 12.45
N PRO A 99 7.01 -2.84 11.73
CA PRO A 99 8.44 -3.17 11.82
C PRO A 99 9.07 -2.89 13.20
N ILE A 100 8.42 -2.08 14.05
CA ILE A 100 8.90 -1.76 15.40
C ILE A 100 8.61 -2.92 16.36
N ILE A 101 7.50 -3.64 16.14
CA ILE A 101 6.93 -4.59 17.10
C ILE A 101 7.00 -6.04 16.62
N THR A 102 7.39 -6.26 15.37
CA THR A 102 7.46 -7.58 14.73
C THR A 102 8.56 -7.55 13.69
N GLU A 103 9.32 -8.63 13.59
CA GLU A 103 10.32 -8.79 12.53
C GLU A 103 9.61 -8.90 11.17
N VAL A 104 10.03 -8.08 10.21
CA VAL A 104 9.47 -8.02 8.87
C VAL A 104 10.58 -8.07 7.82
N GLU A 105 10.23 -8.48 6.61
CA GLU A 105 11.16 -8.66 5.49
C GLU A 105 11.09 -7.48 4.49
N TYR A 106 10.78 -6.28 4.97
CA TYR A 106 10.71 -5.07 4.15
C TYR A 106 11.09 -3.83 4.97
N GLU A 107 11.60 -2.82 4.29
CA GLU A 107 11.92 -1.50 4.80
C GLU A 107 10.99 -0.44 4.19
N ILE A 108 10.90 0.73 4.83
CA ILE A 108 10.06 1.84 4.33
C ILE A 108 10.52 2.34 2.95
N ASP A 109 11.79 2.18 2.62
CA ASP A 109 12.44 2.63 1.38
C ASP A 109 12.30 1.62 0.22
N ASP A 110 11.71 0.43 0.47
CA ASP A 110 11.49 -0.58 -0.57
C ASP A 110 10.29 -0.25 -1.49
N PHE A 111 9.56 0.84 -1.21
CA PHE A 111 8.28 1.15 -1.86
C PHE A 111 8.26 2.54 -2.49
N GLU A 112 7.65 2.63 -3.67
CA GLU A 112 7.27 3.89 -4.29
C GLU A 112 5.87 4.32 -3.80
N TYR A 113 5.78 5.50 -3.21
CA TYR A 113 4.54 6.03 -2.63
C TYR A 113 3.73 6.81 -3.68
N LEU A 114 2.59 6.26 -4.07
CA LEU A 114 1.76 6.86 -5.13
C LEU A 114 0.93 8.05 -4.65
N ALA A 115 0.03 7.82 -3.68
CA ALA A 115 -0.90 8.84 -3.21
C ALA A 115 -1.50 8.49 -1.84
N ALA A 116 -1.82 9.54 -1.06
CA ALA A 116 -2.69 9.43 0.10
C ALA A 116 -4.15 9.65 -0.34
N VAL A 117 -4.96 8.60 -0.31
CA VAL A 117 -6.36 8.63 -0.78
C VAL A 117 -7.34 8.98 0.35
N ALA A 118 -6.99 8.63 1.59
CA ALA A 118 -7.80 8.90 2.76
C ALA A 118 -6.91 9.16 3.98
N LEU A 119 -7.41 9.98 4.91
CA LEU A 119 -6.84 10.13 6.24
C LEU A 119 -7.67 9.30 7.22
N GLY A 120 -7.02 8.36 7.89
CA GLY A 120 -7.65 7.58 8.95
C GLY A 120 -7.98 8.47 10.14
N GLN A 121 -9.27 8.63 10.46
CA GLN A 121 -9.70 9.18 11.73
C GLN A 121 -9.95 8.04 12.71
N ASN A 122 -9.16 7.97 13.78
CA ASN A 122 -9.35 6.99 14.84
C ASN A 122 -10.34 7.54 15.87
N ALA A 123 -11.18 6.65 16.39
CA ALA A 123 -12.09 6.94 17.47
C ALA A 123 -12.08 5.78 18.47
N ILE A 124 -12.27 6.10 19.75
CA ILE A 124 -12.56 5.10 20.78
C ILE A 124 -14.06 4.87 20.72
N VAL A 125 -14.45 3.62 20.45
CA VAL A 125 -15.85 3.21 20.33
C VAL A 125 -16.08 2.07 21.30
N THR A 126 -17.21 2.12 22.01
CA THR A 126 -17.57 1.15 23.02
C THR A 126 -18.98 0.62 22.75
N SER A 127 -19.33 -0.52 23.34
CA SER A 127 -20.72 -0.98 23.31
C SER A 127 -21.62 0.04 24.02
N ALA A 128 -22.86 0.20 23.53
CA ALA A 128 -23.85 1.07 24.15
C ALA A 128 -24.26 0.63 25.57
N GLU A 129 -23.94 -0.61 25.95
CA GLU A 129 -24.27 -1.20 27.26
C GLU A 129 -23.21 -0.91 28.34
N GLN A 130 -22.14 -0.19 28.01
CA GLN A 130 -21.07 0.11 28.97
C GLN A 130 -21.50 1.14 30.03
N PRO A 131 -20.93 1.09 31.25
CA PRO A 131 -21.30 1.98 32.34
C PRO A 131 -20.72 3.41 32.22
N PHE A 132 -20.09 3.73 31.09
CA PHE A 132 -19.44 5.00 30.80
C PHE A 132 -19.92 5.55 29.46
N SER A 133 -19.92 6.88 29.33
CA SER A 133 -20.34 7.62 28.14
C SER A 133 -19.35 8.72 27.76
N THR A 134 -18.34 8.97 28.58
CA THR A 134 -17.27 9.94 28.29
C THR A 134 -15.89 9.29 28.38
N PHE A 135 -14.89 9.93 27.78
CA PHE A 135 -13.51 9.45 27.85
C PHE A 135 -12.96 9.45 29.28
N ASP A 136 -13.33 10.45 30.09
CA ASP A 136 -12.92 10.51 31.50
C ASP A 136 -13.52 9.37 32.32
N GLU A 137 -14.76 8.97 32.04
CA GLU A 137 -15.41 7.82 32.66
C GLU A 137 -14.78 6.50 32.22
N ILE A 138 -14.36 6.38 30.94
CA ILE A 138 -13.58 5.22 30.47
C ILE A 138 -12.29 5.08 31.27
N ILE A 139 -11.55 6.19 31.47
CA ILE A 139 -10.31 6.19 32.26
C ILE A 139 -10.58 5.81 33.72
N ALA A 140 -11.61 6.41 34.33
CA ALA A 140 -11.98 6.11 35.71
C ALA A 140 -12.35 4.64 35.88
N TYR A 141 -13.15 4.09 34.96
CA TYR A 141 -13.55 2.69 34.96
C TYR A 141 -12.35 1.75 34.80
N GLY A 142 -11.46 2.01 33.83
CA GLY A 142 -10.30 1.18 33.55
C GLY A 142 -9.20 1.18 34.62
N LYS A 143 -9.19 2.18 35.51
CA LYS A 143 -8.30 2.18 36.68
C LYS A 143 -8.75 1.21 37.77
N GLU A 144 -10.03 0.89 37.83
CA GLU A 144 -10.61 0.02 38.86
C GLU A 144 -11.00 -1.36 38.32
N ASN A 145 -11.08 -1.51 36.98
CA ASN A 145 -11.58 -2.72 36.33
C ASN A 145 -10.67 -3.13 35.16
N GLN A 146 -10.56 -4.44 34.92
CA GLN A 146 -9.91 -4.96 33.72
C GLN A 146 -10.81 -4.70 32.50
N MET A 147 -10.24 -4.12 31.44
CA MET A 147 -10.95 -3.83 30.19
C MET A 147 -10.45 -4.73 29.05
N THR A 148 -11.38 -5.20 28.22
CA THR A 148 -11.07 -5.85 26.94
C THR A 148 -11.22 -4.83 25.83
N TYR A 149 -10.24 -4.73 24.94
CA TYR A 149 -10.28 -3.87 23.77
C TYR A 149 -9.86 -4.63 22.52
N ALA A 150 -10.38 -4.20 21.36
CA ALA A 150 -9.95 -4.72 20.07
C ALA A 150 -8.74 -3.92 19.58
N GLN A 151 -7.72 -4.60 19.06
CA GLN A 151 -6.54 -3.97 18.47
C GLN A 151 -6.24 -4.55 17.08
N GLN A 152 -5.50 -3.79 16.27
CA GLN A 152 -5.08 -4.20 14.93
C GLN A 152 -3.70 -4.87 14.90
N THR A 153 -2.96 -4.81 16.02
CA THR A 153 -1.56 -5.21 16.11
C THR A 153 -1.37 -6.40 17.08
N PRO A 154 -0.26 -7.14 17.00
CA PRO A 154 0.00 -8.28 17.89
C PRO A 154 0.50 -7.89 19.29
N LEU A 155 0.42 -6.62 19.68
CA LEU A 155 1.21 -6.06 20.79
C LEU A 155 0.82 -6.53 22.19
N ASP A 156 -0.38 -7.09 22.36
CA ASP A 156 -0.75 -7.64 23.67
C ASP A 156 -0.65 -9.16 23.61
N GLU A 157 0.38 -9.69 24.26
CA GLU A 157 0.34 -11.04 24.79
C GLU A 157 -0.86 -11.11 25.75
N ALA A 158 -1.89 -11.86 25.37
CA ALA A 158 -3.06 -12.11 26.20
C ALA A 158 -2.71 -12.81 27.52
#